data_AF-A0A820RJU3-F1
#
_entry.id   AF-A0A820RJU3-F1
#
_cell.length_a   1.000
_cell.length_b   1.000
_cell.length_c   1.000
_cell.angle_alpha   90.00
_cell.angle_beta   90.00
_cell.angle_gamma   90.00
#
_symmetry.space_group_name_H-M   'P 1'
#
loop_
_entity.id
_entity.type
_entity.pdbx_description
1 polymer ?
#
loop_
_entity_poly.entity_id
_entity_poly.type
_entity_poly.pdbx_seq_one_letter_code
_entity_poly.pdbx_strand_id
1 'polypeptide(L)'
;MSASSSYETQYSNASAQSNDSEASLSLSSSTTVQYEPIQVSLYRKQTPTIATGRRSKHFILVGVEAARREKRRARNREAARKLKEKRKCIEDELLLKHEELQSEHVNLQNYIKQLQQKKQNLQQEIDNSFMDSLQELLSND
;
A
#
# COMPACT_ATOMS: atom_id res chain seq x y z
N MET A 1 9.72 -23.81 17.32
CA MET A 1 9.50 -24.61 16.09
C MET A 1 8.81 -23.71 15.08
N SER A 2 9.57 -23.14 14.16
CA SER A 2 9.10 -22.11 13.20
C SER A 2 8.93 -22.76 11.83
N ALA A 3 7.70 -22.83 11.34
CA ALA A 3 7.40 -23.32 10.00
C ALA A 3 7.29 -22.14 9.02
N SER A 4 8.32 -21.95 8.20
CA SER A 4 8.29 -21.06 7.05
C SER A 4 7.62 -21.78 5.87
N SER A 5 6.45 -21.32 5.47
CA SER A 5 5.70 -21.84 4.31
C SER A 5 6.04 -21.01 3.08
N SER A 6 6.88 -21.55 2.20
CA SER A 6 7.19 -21.01 0.88
C SER A 6 6.26 -21.63 -0.16
N TYR A 7 5.42 -20.81 -0.80
CA TYR A 7 4.63 -21.21 -1.96
C TYR A 7 5.31 -20.70 -3.24
N GLU A 8 5.97 -21.62 -3.92
CA GLU A 8 6.53 -21.48 -5.27
C GLU A 8 5.38 -21.65 -6.28
N THR A 9 5.10 -20.62 -7.09
CA THR A 9 4.11 -20.72 -8.17
C THR A 9 4.86 -20.95 -9.48
N GLN A 10 4.84 -22.19 -9.95
CA GLN A 10 5.41 -22.56 -11.25
C GLN A 10 4.45 -22.13 -12.37
N TYR A 11 4.90 -21.20 -13.22
CA TYR A 11 4.21 -20.86 -14.46
C TYR A 11 4.60 -21.85 -15.57
N SER A 12 3.66 -22.67 -16.00
CA SER A 12 3.83 -23.53 -17.17
C SER A 12 3.60 -22.72 -18.45
N ASN A 13 4.67 -22.55 -19.24
CA ASN A 13 4.62 -21.96 -20.58
C ASN A 13 3.94 -22.95 -21.54
N ALA A 14 2.69 -22.69 -21.93
CA ALA A 14 2.00 -23.43 -22.98
C ALA A 14 2.25 -22.74 -24.32
N SER A 15 3.25 -23.21 -25.06
CA SER A 15 3.49 -22.87 -26.47
C SER A 15 2.45 -23.57 -27.35
N ALA A 16 1.42 -22.82 -27.77
CA ALA A 16 0.44 -23.27 -28.75
C ALA A 16 1.03 -23.11 -30.17
N GLN A 17 1.37 -24.23 -30.79
CA GLN A 17 1.64 -24.32 -32.23
C GLN A 17 0.32 -24.23 -32.99
N SER A 18 0.12 -23.14 -33.73
CA SER A 18 -0.98 -22.98 -34.68
C SER A 18 -0.57 -23.56 -36.03
N ASN A 19 -1.18 -24.66 -36.44
CA ASN A 19 -1.12 -25.14 -37.82
C ASN A 19 -2.12 -24.35 -38.65
N ASP A 20 -1.61 -23.66 -39.66
CA ASP A 20 -2.37 -23.07 -40.76
C ASP A 20 -3.07 -24.17 -41.57
N SER A 21 -4.36 -23.99 -41.81
CA SER A 21 -5.07 -24.71 -42.86
C SER A 21 -6.09 -23.77 -43.46
N GLU A 22 -5.74 -23.32 -44.66
CA GLU A 22 -6.55 -22.49 -45.53
C GLU A 22 -7.93 -23.11 -45.75
N ALA A 23 -8.97 -22.40 -45.31
CA ALA A 23 -10.33 -22.61 -45.78
C ALA A 23 -10.76 -21.35 -46.50
N SER A 24 -10.80 -21.45 -47.83
CA SER A 24 -11.28 -20.46 -48.78
C SER A 24 -12.71 -20.01 -48.44
N LEU A 25 -12.82 -18.88 -47.75
CA LEU A 25 -14.09 -18.23 -47.49
C LEU A 25 -14.52 -17.47 -48.75
N SER A 26 -15.53 -18.01 -49.43
CA SER A 26 -16.23 -17.30 -50.50
C SER A 26 -16.78 -15.97 -49.95
N LEU A 27 -16.26 -14.90 -50.53
CA LEU A 27 -16.45 -13.51 -50.13
C LEU A 27 -17.90 -13.09 -50.43
N SER A 28 -18.79 -13.29 -49.46
CA SER A 28 -20.18 -12.85 -49.54
C SER A 28 -20.29 -11.34 -49.30
N SER A 29 -20.31 -10.59 -50.41
CA SER A 29 -20.87 -9.25 -50.62
C SER A 29 -20.76 -8.26 -49.45
N SER A 30 -19.58 -7.63 -49.28
CA SER A 30 -19.46 -6.42 -48.47
C SER A 30 -20.24 -5.28 -49.13
N THR A 31 -21.26 -4.74 -48.44
CA THR A 31 -21.95 -3.52 -48.88
C THR A 31 -21.10 -2.31 -48.49
N THR A 32 -20.36 -1.76 -49.44
CA THR A 32 -19.56 -0.55 -49.26
C THR A 32 -20.44 0.67 -49.49
N VAL A 33 -20.38 1.67 -48.60
CA VAL A 33 -21.08 2.94 -48.77
C VAL A 33 -20.04 4.04 -48.97
N GLN A 34 -20.21 4.83 -50.03
CA GLN A 34 -19.30 5.91 -50.38
C GLN A 34 -19.78 7.23 -49.74
N TYR A 35 -18.87 7.88 -49.03
CA TYR A 35 -19.02 9.24 -48.53
C TYR A 35 -17.77 10.01 -48.93
N GLU A 36 -17.79 10.68 -50.08
CA GLU A 36 -16.67 11.48 -50.65
C GLU A 36 -15.80 12.16 -49.57
N PRO A 37 -14.45 12.03 -49.55
CA PRO A 37 -13.55 11.18 -50.36
C PRO A 37 -13.27 9.79 -49.75
N ILE A 38 -14.08 9.32 -48.80
CA ILE A 38 -13.82 8.13 -47.99
C ILE A 38 -14.83 7.02 -48.34
N GLN A 39 -14.34 5.79 -48.47
CA GLN A 39 -15.19 4.60 -48.62
C GLN A 39 -15.23 3.84 -47.30
N VAL A 40 -16.44 3.55 -46.81
CA VAL A 40 -16.63 2.81 -45.55
C VAL A 40 -17.26 1.45 -45.84
N SER A 41 -16.56 0.38 -45.47
CA SER A 41 -17.08 -0.99 -45.51
C SER A 41 -17.97 -1.23 -44.28
N LEU A 42 -19.26 -1.47 -44.50
CA LEU A 42 -20.18 -1.80 -43.41
C LEU A 42 -20.10 -3.30 -43.12
N TYR A 43 -19.32 -3.67 -42.10
CA TYR A 43 -19.32 -5.05 -41.59
C TYR A 43 -20.68 -5.36 -40.94
N ARG A 44 -21.51 -6.18 -41.60
CA ARG A 44 -22.84 -6.58 -41.09
C ARG A 44 -22.85 -7.74 -40.10
N LYS A 45 -21.71 -8.38 -39.81
CA LYS A 45 -21.70 -9.58 -38.96
C LYS A 45 -21.43 -9.18 -37.51
N GLN A 46 -22.45 -9.25 -36.65
CA GLN A 46 -22.22 -9.41 -35.22
C GLN A 46 -21.53 -10.76 -35.02
N THR A 47 -20.25 -10.75 -34.70
CA THR A 47 -19.52 -11.97 -34.37
C THR A 47 -20.14 -12.57 -33.10
N PRO A 48 -20.57 -13.84 -33.11
CA PRO A 48 -20.99 -14.51 -31.89
C PRO A 48 -19.76 -14.62 -30.96
N THR A 49 -19.64 -13.67 -30.04
CA THR A 49 -18.53 -13.47 -29.10
C THR A 49 -18.34 -14.60 -28.08
N ILE A 50 -18.99 -15.75 -28.25
CA ILE A 50 -18.91 -16.88 -27.33
C ILE A 50 -17.56 -17.59 -27.48
N ALA A 51 -17.03 -17.73 -28.70
CA ALA A 51 -15.78 -18.47 -28.93
C ALA A 51 -14.52 -17.80 -28.33
N THR A 52 -14.51 -16.48 -28.22
CA THR A 52 -13.37 -15.69 -27.71
C THR A 52 -13.40 -15.43 -26.20
N GLY A 53 -14.43 -15.89 -25.47
CA GLY A 53 -14.59 -15.62 -24.03
C GLY A 53 -14.85 -14.15 -23.66
N ARG A 54 -14.83 -13.22 -24.62
CA ARG A 54 -15.14 -11.80 -24.43
C ARG A 54 -16.65 -11.59 -24.41
N ARG A 55 -17.21 -11.13 -23.28
CA ARG A 55 -18.64 -10.76 -23.19
C ARG A 55 -18.86 -9.35 -23.76
N SER A 56 -19.98 -9.13 -24.45
CA SER A 56 -20.39 -7.81 -24.95
C SER A 56 -20.53 -6.79 -23.80
N LYS A 57 -20.21 -5.52 -24.05
CA LYS A 57 -20.36 -4.40 -23.10
C LYS A 57 -21.78 -4.31 -22.51
N HIS A 58 -22.79 -4.75 -23.26
CA HIS A 58 -24.21 -4.70 -22.87
C HIS A 58 -24.74 -6.02 -22.29
N PHE A 59 -23.86 -6.98 -22.01
CA PHE A 59 -24.27 -8.28 -21.48
C PHE A 59 -24.68 -8.17 -20.00
N ILE A 60 -25.98 -8.29 -19.74
CA ILE A 60 -26.53 -8.34 -18.38
C ILE A 60 -26.40 -9.78 -17.88
N LEU A 61 -25.65 -9.96 -16.79
CA LEU A 61 -25.64 -11.23 -16.06
C LEU A 61 -26.99 -11.40 -15.35
N VAL A 62 -27.70 -12.48 -15.61
CA VAL A 62 -28.98 -12.82 -14.98
C VAL A 62 -28.87 -14.16 -14.25
N GLY A 63 -29.69 -14.37 -13.22
CA GLY A 63 -29.81 -15.64 -12.51
C GLY A 63 -28.61 -15.99 -11.62
N VAL A 64 -28.19 -17.26 -11.67
CA VAL A 64 -27.21 -17.85 -10.72
C VAL A 64 -25.83 -17.18 -10.84
N GLU A 65 -25.39 -16.80 -12.04
CA GLU A 65 -24.11 -16.12 -12.23
C GLU A 65 -24.10 -14.71 -11.60
N ALA A 66 -25.23 -13.99 -11.67
CA ALA A 66 -25.39 -12.68 -11.06
C ALA A 66 -25.32 -12.78 -9.52
N ALA A 67 -26.04 -13.74 -8.95
CA ALA A 67 -26.02 -14.01 -7.50
C ALA A 67 -24.62 -14.40 -7.01
N ARG A 68 -23.88 -15.24 -7.76
CA ARG A 68 -22.50 -15.62 -7.43
C ARG A 68 -21.56 -14.41 -7.47
N ARG A 69 -21.72 -13.52 -8.46
CA ARG A 69 -20.95 -12.26 -8.55
C ARG A 69 -21.25 -11.35 -7.38
N GLU A 70 -22.51 -11.21 -7.00
CA GLU A 70 -22.91 -10.35 -5.88
C GLU A 70 -22.38 -10.87 -4.55
N LYS A 71 -22.43 -12.19 -4.30
CA LYS A 71 -21.81 -12.81 -3.12
C LYS A 71 -20.31 -12.54 -3.05
N ARG A 72 -19.61 -12.59 -4.19
CA ARG A 72 -18.17 -12.27 -4.26
C ARG A 72 -17.92 -10.79 -3.94
N ARG A 73 -18.73 -9.88 -4.49
CA ARG A 73 -18.65 -8.44 -4.19
C ARG A 73 -18.94 -8.14 -2.72
N ALA A 74 -19.95 -8.78 -2.13
CA ALA A 74 -20.26 -8.65 -0.71
C ALA A 74 -19.07 -9.06 0.16
N ARG A 75 -18.47 -10.23 -0.09
CA ARG A 75 -17.25 -10.68 0.62
C ARG A 75 -16.08 -9.72 0.43
N ASN A 76 -15.89 -9.21 -0.78
CA ASN A 76 -14.81 -8.25 -1.06
C ASN A 76 -15.04 -6.90 -0.34
N ARG A 77 -16.28 -6.39 -0.31
CA ARG A 77 -16.65 -5.20 0.47
C ARG A 77 -16.39 -5.41 1.96
N GLU A 78 -16.75 -6.58 2.49
CA GLU A 78 -16.51 -6.91 3.90
C GLU A 78 -15.01 -6.98 4.22
N ALA A 79 -14.22 -7.64 3.36
CA ALA A 79 -12.77 -7.71 3.50
C ALA A 79 -12.12 -6.32 3.44
N ALA A 80 -12.57 -5.47 2.51
CA ALA A 80 -12.10 -4.09 2.40
C ALA A 80 -12.44 -3.25 3.64
N ARG A 81 -13.65 -3.43 4.20
CA ARG A 81 -14.04 -2.78 5.46
C ARG A 81 -13.15 -3.22 6.61
N LYS A 82 -12.95 -4.53 6.79
CA LYS A 82 -12.06 -5.09 7.82
C LYS A 82 -10.62 -4.59 7.69
N LEU A 83 -10.12 -4.48 6.45
CA LEU A 83 -8.78 -3.95 6.20
C LEU A 83 -8.69 -2.47 6.60
N LYS A 84 -9.70 -1.67 6.25
CA LYS A 84 -9.78 -0.26 6.63
C LYS A 84 -9.83 -0.08 8.15
N GLU A 85 -10.64 -0.89 8.84
CA GLU A 85 -10.71 -0.89 10.32
C GLU A 85 -9.35 -1.24 10.93
N LYS A 86 -8.71 -2.33 10.48
CA LYS A 86 -7.36 -2.71 10.96
C LYS A 86 -6.34 -1.61 10.75
N ARG A 87 -6.33 -0.99 9.56
CA ARG A 87 -5.42 0.12 9.26
C ARG A 87 -5.64 1.28 10.22
N LYS A 88 -6.89 1.65 10.46
CA LYS A 88 -7.23 2.71 11.41
C LYS A 88 -6.75 2.36 12.83
N CYS A 89 -6.98 1.13 13.30
CA CYS A 89 -6.50 0.72 14.62
C CYS A 89 -4.97 0.80 14.75
N ILE A 90 -4.23 0.41 13.70
CA ILE A 90 -2.76 0.54 13.69
C ILE A 90 -2.34 2.02 13.70
N GLU A 91 -3.02 2.87 12.93
CA GLU A 91 -2.76 4.32 12.92
C GLU A 91 -3.02 4.93 14.31
N ASP A 92 -4.13 4.57 14.95
CA ASP A 92 -4.48 5.04 16.29
C ASP A 92 -3.46 4.55 17.35
N GLU A 93 -3.00 3.29 17.27
CA GLU A 93 -1.97 2.73 18.16
C GLU A 93 -0.62 3.43 17.99
N LEU A 94 -0.22 3.70 16.75
CA LEU A 94 1.02 4.41 16.44
C LEU A 94 0.98 5.86 16.96
N LEU A 95 -0.16 6.54 16.83
CA LEU A 95 -0.34 7.88 17.36
C LEU A 95 -0.20 7.90 18.88
N LEU A 96 -0.87 6.98 19.58
CA LEU A 96 -0.76 6.84 21.03
C LEU A 96 0.70 6.58 21.44
N LYS A 97 1.39 5.66 20.75
CA LYS A 97 2.80 5.36 21.04
C LYS A 97 3.72 6.55 20.79
N HIS A 98 3.44 7.35 19.77
CA HIS A 98 4.17 8.58 19.49
C HIS A 98 3.99 9.59 20.63
N GLU A 99 2.77 9.80 21.12
CA GLU A 99 2.48 10.69 22.24
C GLU A 99 3.18 10.25 23.53
N GLU A 100 3.17 8.95 23.84
CA GLU A 100 3.90 8.36 24.98
C GLU A 100 5.41 8.66 24.89
N LEU A 101 6.02 8.36 23.75
CA LEU A 101 7.46 8.56 23.53
C LEU A 101 7.82 10.05 23.57
N GLN A 102 6.96 10.92 23.05
CA GLN A 102 7.15 12.36 23.11
C GLN A 102 7.12 12.88 24.55
N SER A 103 6.18 12.39 25.37
CA SER A 103 6.11 12.71 26.80
C SER A 103 7.35 12.23 27.55
N GLU A 104 7.77 10.98 27.31
CA GLU A 104 8.98 10.42 27.91
C GLU A 104 10.23 11.23 27.54
N HIS A 105 10.37 11.61 26.26
CA HIS A 105 11.46 12.44 25.79
C HIS A 105 11.51 13.81 26.49
N VAL A 106 10.36 14.48 26.66
CA VAL A 106 10.28 15.75 27.40
C VAL A 106 10.69 15.56 28.86
N ASN A 107 10.24 14.48 29.51
CA ASN A 107 10.59 14.17 30.89
C ASN A 107 12.10 13.93 31.06
N LEU A 108 12.69 13.15 30.15
CA LEU A 108 14.14 12.88 30.15
C LEU A 108 14.94 14.17 29.89
N GLN A 109 14.51 15.02 28.96
CA GLN A 109 15.15 16.32 28.73
C GLN A 109 15.11 17.21 29.97
N ASN A 110 13.99 17.25 30.68
CA ASN A 110 13.87 17.98 31.93
C ASN A 110 14.79 17.41 33.01
N TYR A 111 14.89 16.09 33.11
CA TYR A 111 15.80 15.44 34.04
C TYR A 111 17.28 15.74 33.73
N ILE A 112 17.68 15.71 32.46
CA ILE A 112 19.03 16.11 32.03
C ILE A 112 19.32 17.55 32.44
N LYS A 113 18.40 18.48 32.20
CA LYS A 113 18.56 19.89 32.60
C LYS A 113 18.75 20.03 34.11
N GLN A 114 17.96 19.31 34.91
CA GLN A 114 18.10 19.31 36.38
C GLN A 114 19.46 18.78 36.82
N LEU A 115 19.95 17.69 36.22
CA LEU A 115 21.27 17.14 36.54
C LEU A 115 22.40 18.08 36.12
N GLN A 116 22.29 18.72 34.96
CA GLN A 116 23.26 19.72 34.50
C GLN A 116 23.33 20.92 35.46
N GLN A 117 22.18 21.41 35.90
CA GLN A 117 22.10 22.49 36.89
C GLN A 117 22.75 22.07 38.22
N LYS A 118 22.43 20.89 38.73
CA LYS A 118 23.05 20.36 39.96
C LYS A 118 24.57 20.23 39.82
N LYS A 119 25.05 19.70 38.70
CA LYS A 119 26.48 19.62 38.41
C LYS A 119 27.13 21.00 38.44
N GLN A 120 26.52 22.00 37.81
CA GLN A 120 27.05 23.36 37.78
C GLN A 120 27.11 23.98 39.17
N ASN A 121 26.06 23.81 39.98
CA ASN A 121 26.02 24.31 41.35
C ASN A 121 27.13 23.67 42.21
N LEU A 122 27.28 22.35 42.15
CA LEU A 122 28.34 21.65 42.89
C LEU A 122 29.74 22.07 42.43
N GLN A 123 29.94 22.28 41.13
CA GLN A 123 31.20 22.80 40.61
C GLN A 123 31.49 24.20 41.17
N GLN A 124 30.50 25.09 41.18
CA GLN A 124 30.66 26.43 41.76
C GLN A 124 30.95 26.37 43.26
N GLU A 125 30.31 25.48 44.02
CA GLU A 125 30.58 25.27 45.44
C GLU A 125 32.02 24.82 45.68
N ILE A 126 32.53 23.87 44.88
CA ILE A 126 33.92 23.41 44.93
C ILE A 126 34.88 24.56 44.61
N ASP A 127 34.62 25.29 43.52
CA ASP A 127 35.47 26.39 43.08
C ASP A 127 35.52 27.51 44.14
N ASN A 128 34.37 27.85 44.75
CA ASN A 128 34.30 28.83 45.83
C ASN A 128 35.05 28.35 47.07
N SER A 129 34.83 27.11 47.52
CA SER A 129 35.54 26.53 48.67
C SER A 129 37.05 26.50 48.45
N PHE A 130 37.51 26.25 47.23
CA PHE A 130 38.91 26.29 46.86
C PHE A 130 39.47 27.71 46.94
N MET A 131 38.75 28.70 46.40
CA MET A 131 39.15 30.11 46.45
C MET A 131 39.19 30.65 47.88
N ASP A 132 38.22 30.31 48.72
CA ASP A 132 38.18 30.70 50.13
C ASP A 132 39.40 30.13 50.89
N SER A 133 39.72 28.85 50.65
CA SER A 133 40.89 28.18 51.25
C SER A 133 42.21 28.82 50.81
N LEU A 134 42.29 29.21 49.53
CA LEU A 134 43.46 29.87 48.97
C LEU A 134 43.65 31.28 49.53
N GLN A 135 42.55 32.02 49.72
CA GLN A 135 42.56 33.34 50.34
C GLN A 135 42.94 33.28 51.82
N GLU A 136 42.46 32.29 52.57
CA GLU A 136 42.84 32.07 53.97
C GLU A 136 44.35 31.79 54.10
N LEU A 137 44.93 30.99 53.19
CA LEU A 137 46.36 30.74 53.16
C LEU A 137 47.17 32.02 52.90
N LEU A 138 46.75 32.84 51.94
CA LEU A 138 47.45 34.09 51.59
C LEU A 138 47.29 35.21 52.63
N SER A 139 46.29 35.13 53.51
CA SER A 139 46.02 36.16 54.52
C SER A 139 46.75 35.94 55.85
N ASN A 140 47.36 34.76 56.02
CA ASN A 140 48.04 34.35 57.26
C ASN A 140 49.58 34.49 57.19
N ASP A 141 50.13 34.96 56.07
CA ASP A 141 51.52 35.39 55.88
C ASP A 141 51.63 36.93 55.97
#